data_AF-A0A5C7LE00-F1
#
_entry.id   AF-A0A5C7LE00-F1
#
_cell.length_a   1.000
_cell.length_b   1.000
_cell.length_c   1.000
_cell.angle_alpha   90.00
_cell.angle_beta   90.00
_cell.angle_gamma   90.00
#
_symmetry.space_group_name_H-M   'P 1'
#
loop_
_entity.id
_entity.type
_entity.pdbx_description
1 polymer ?
#
loop_
_entity_poly.entity_id
_entity_poly.type
_entity_poly.pdbx_seq_one_letter_code
_entity_poly.pdbx_strand_id
1 'polypeptide(L)'
;MKKEIPALMRPPEMSEPEKPKKPDGEQEILQRKIEACYAKLAEAWRLRLSKPERIRATLSDVAMEWTQHKDFIREGLRHKETRIRALETVRRVQDMARSFFEKDHHSERHFSKEEQLAIFLNDDVLAELPGLDDEVRESDNPYRELALVVMSEMLDSLDTRQREKAEAWLIEHLPSLEDVMREEIQGFSSYESDTTKVWQNLLLRTEKTESFEKVFEAFRRTWKESGSTEWTGMNRAFFLPIFTTHVKPLAQRKDWIAMGLADMYGLNGPETVEKWSYDGNEYMEEHHGPSYQYCYPDHLSALAYLEQEQPGAARDLQKEFNISHFGRYSLNALLNQWENRDASKPYGVMMYPDADWNGAFFDRSGVMAEAMLKLRAGGYETRIVEADSKFRAAKEMLILEKRYASAGRKMGFFILCGHGKSHKIMMGEPGRTDIDRSYSKEQISRSEFTIEDVKKSLGVGRVFDRLLEPEASTVLFSCSTGAEGGFAQELSKKTGKIVIGPSIPVIIGSLEVGFTPEGKPTLHPGYKTVTGGDAEGARYISGQKQG
;
A
#
# COMPACT_ATOMS: atom_id res chain seq x y z
N MET A 1 -1.74 23.32 64.87
CA MET A 1 -1.38 21.94 65.28
C MET A 1 -2.13 20.99 64.36
N LYS A 2 -1.46 20.07 63.65
CA LYS A 2 -1.38 18.60 63.91
C LYS A 2 -2.72 17.83 63.69
N LYS A 3 -2.79 16.65 63.04
CA LYS A 3 -1.81 15.84 62.24
C LYS A 3 -2.51 14.62 61.54
N GLU A 4 -1.73 13.75 60.89
CA GLU A 4 -2.06 12.63 59.96
C GLU A 4 -1.61 11.24 60.52
N ILE A 5 -1.73 9.99 59.98
CA ILE A 5 -2.49 9.14 58.98
C ILE A 5 -1.66 7.80 58.83
N PRO A 6 -2.09 6.58 58.33
CA PRO A 6 -3.37 5.92 57.95
C PRO A 6 -3.64 4.56 58.71
N ALA A 7 -4.61 3.71 58.26
CA ALA A 7 -4.58 2.22 58.42
C ALA A 7 -5.56 1.45 57.47
N LEU A 8 -5.33 0.14 57.19
CA LEU A 8 -6.06 -0.69 56.18
C LEU A 8 -5.89 -2.24 56.39
N MET A 9 -6.82 -3.08 55.87
CA MET A 9 -6.81 -4.58 55.72
C MET A 9 -7.10 -5.44 56.99
N ARG A 10 -7.43 -6.76 56.97
CA ARG A 10 -7.37 -7.90 56.00
C ARG A 10 -8.54 -8.94 56.12
N PRO A 11 -8.78 -9.83 55.12
CA PRO A 11 -9.64 -11.04 55.18
C PRO A 11 -8.86 -12.35 55.51
N PRO A 12 -9.55 -13.50 55.71
CA PRO A 12 -9.77 -14.54 54.66
C PRO A 12 -11.24 -15.09 54.68
N GLU A 13 -11.70 -16.30 54.28
CA GLU A 13 -11.16 -17.62 53.82
C GLU A 13 -12.26 -18.44 53.06
N MET A 14 -12.00 -19.64 52.48
CA MET A 14 -13.01 -20.53 51.81
C MET A 14 -12.70 -22.05 51.85
N SER A 15 -13.68 -22.91 51.47
CA SER A 15 -13.59 -24.40 51.40
C SER A 15 -14.41 -25.04 50.24
N GLU A 16 -14.39 -26.38 50.11
CA GLU A 16 -14.73 -27.19 48.90
C GLU A 16 -16.24 -27.54 48.66
N PRO A 17 -16.64 -27.98 47.43
CA PRO A 17 -18.05 -27.97 46.96
C PRO A 17 -18.83 -29.31 46.96
N GLU A 18 -20.17 -29.22 46.81
CA GLU A 18 -21.14 -30.33 46.81
C GLU A 18 -21.63 -30.80 45.40
N LYS A 19 -22.43 -31.89 45.39
CA LYS A 19 -23.03 -32.52 44.20
C LYS A 19 -24.32 -31.82 43.71
N PRO A 20 -24.66 -31.93 42.39
CA PRO A 20 -25.78 -31.20 41.79
C PRO A 20 -27.17 -31.70 42.21
N LYS A 21 -28.14 -30.79 42.19
CA LYS A 21 -29.56 -31.00 42.54
C LYS A 21 -30.44 -31.15 41.28
N LYS A 22 -31.69 -31.59 41.46
CA LYS A 22 -32.73 -31.54 40.42
C LYS A 22 -33.03 -30.09 40.00
N PRO A 23 -33.50 -29.84 38.76
CA PRO A 23 -33.84 -28.50 38.29
C PRO A 23 -34.97 -27.87 39.10
N ASP A 24 -34.93 -26.55 39.19
CA ASP A 24 -35.89 -25.70 39.89
C ASP A 24 -37.20 -25.55 39.11
N GLY A 25 -38.31 -25.27 39.79
CA GLY A 25 -39.57 -24.86 39.15
C GLY A 25 -39.43 -23.56 38.35
N GLU A 26 -38.45 -22.72 38.68
CA GLU A 26 -38.05 -21.57 37.86
C GLU A 26 -37.66 -21.96 36.42
N GLN A 27 -37.03 -23.12 36.20
CA GLN A 27 -36.70 -23.59 34.85
C GLN A 27 -37.94 -23.98 34.05
N GLU A 28 -38.98 -24.50 34.69
CA GLU A 28 -40.26 -24.80 34.03
C GLU A 28 -41.01 -23.49 33.66
N ILE A 29 -40.93 -22.46 34.52
CA ILE A 29 -41.44 -21.11 34.24
C ILE A 29 -40.70 -20.49 33.06
N LEU A 30 -39.37 -20.66 32.96
CA LEU A 30 -38.58 -20.19 31.83
C LEU A 30 -38.98 -20.88 30.51
N GLN A 31 -39.10 -22.21 30.51
CA GLN A 31 -39.49 -22.98 29.32
C GLN A 31 -40.85 -22.52 28.77
N ARG A 32 -41.86 -22.35 29.64
CA ARG A 32 -43.20 -21.87 29.25
C ARG A 32 -43.19 -20.45 28.68
N LYS A 33 -42.28 -19.57 29.13
CA LYS A 33 -42.10 -18.21 28.59
C LYS A 33 -41.46 -18.21 27.21
N ILE A 34 -40.47 -19.08 26.98
CA ILE A 34 -39.86 -19.29 25.65
C ILE A 34 -40.92 -19.81 24.66
N GLU A 35 -41.75 -20.77 25.09
CA GLU A 35 -42.87 -21.29 24.28
C GLU A 35 -43.93 -20.23 23.95
N ALA A 36 -44.21 -19.28 24.85
CA ALA A 36 -45.11 -18.16 24.59
C ALA A 36 -44.55 -17.20 23.51
N CYS A 37 -43.24 -16.90 23.55
CA CYS A 37 -42.58 -16.10 22.50
C CYS A 37 -42.65 -16.82 21.14
N TYR A 38 -42.44 -18.14 21.12
CA TYR A 38 -42.59 -18.99 19.93
C TYR A 38 -44.00 -18.93 19.33
N ALA A 39 -45.05 -19.00 20.16
CA ALA A 39 -46.43 -18.93 19.70
C ALA A 39 -46.72 -17.60 18.97
N LYS A 40 -46.24 -16.48 19.50
CA LYS A 40 -46.35 -15.14 18.89
C LYS A 40 -45.60 -15.06 17.55
N LEU A 41 -44.36 -15.54 17.49
CA LEU A 41 -43.58 -15.60 16.24
C LEU A 41 -44.28 -16.43 15.16
N ALA A 42 -44.84 -17.58 15.52
CA ALA A 42 -45.60 -18.44 14.62
C ALA A 42 -46.92 -17.79 14.14
N GLU A 43 -47.60 -17.01 14.97
CA GLU A 43 -48.78 -16.24 14.56
C GLU A 43 -48.43 -15.12 13.58
N ALA A 44 -47.37 -14.35 13.85
CA ALA A 44 -46.88 -13.32 12.93
C ALA A 44 -46.55 -13.90 11.54
N TRP A 45 -45.87 -15.05 11.51
CA TRP A 45 -45.59 -15.79 10.28
C TRP A 45 -46.85 -16.29 9.56
N ARG A 46 -47.89 -16.68 10.30
CA ARG A 46 -49.18 -17.11 9.73
C ARG A 46 -49.98 -15.95 9.11
N LEU A 47 -49.71 -14.71 9.52
CA LEU A 47 -50.32 -13.48 8.99
C LEU A 47 -49.57 -12.87 7.78
N ARG A 48 -48.45 -13.49 7.37
CA ARG A 48 -47.46 -13.01 6.38
C ARG A 48 -48.01 -12.53 5.02
N LEU A 49 -49.20 -12.97 4.61
CA LEU A 49 -49.80 -12.64 3.31
C LEU A 49 -50.89 -11.53 3.35
N SER A 50 -50.98 -10.72 4.41
CA SER A 50 -52.03 -9.68 4.46
C SER A 50 -51.75 -8.36 5.19
N LYS A 51 -50.97 -8.31 6.29
CA LYS A 51 -50.85 -7.08 7.12
C LYS A 51 -49.46 -6.87 7.75
N PRO A 52 -48.53 -6.15 7.09
CA PRO A 52 -47.19 -5.87 7.61
C PRO A 52 -47.17 -5.18 8.99
N GLU A 53 -48.11 -4.25 9.23
CA GLU A 53 -48.30 -3.54 10.51
C GLU A 53 -48.35 -4.48 11.72
N ARG A 54 -49.02 -5.64 11.57
CA ARG A 54 -49.13 -6.63 12.67
C ARG A 54 -47.83 -7.38 12.92
N ILE A 55 -47.06 -7.68 11.87
CA ILE A 55 -45.77 -8.39 12.00
C ILE A 55 -44.80 -7.53 12.82
N ARG A 56 -44.73 -6.22 12.52
CA ARG A 56 -43.91 -5.26 13.28
C ARG A 56 -44.31 -5.19 14.76
N ALA A 57 -45.61 -5.15 15.06
CA ALA A 57 -46.09 -5.17 16.45
C ALA A 57 -45.68 -6.47 17.18
N THR A 58 -45.91 -7.63 16.58
CA THR A 58 -45.61 -8.92 17.23
C THR A 58 -44.10 -9.16 17.41
N LEU A 59 -43.26 -8.72 16.48
CA LEU A 59 -41.80 -8.74 16.66
C LEU A 59 -41.34 -7.81 17.79
N SER A 60 -41.96 -6.63 17.91
CA SER A 60 -41.67 -5.69 19.01
C SER A 60 -42.07 -6.26 20.39
N ASP A 61 -43.23 -6.91 20.50
CA ASP A 61 -43.66 -7.59 21.72
C ASP A 61 -42.71 -8.73 22.13
N VAL A 62 -42.23 -9.53 21.18
CA VAL A 62 -41.27 -10.62 21.44
C VAL A 62 -39.91 -10.06 21.87
N ALA A 63 -39.44 -8.97 21.26
CA ALA A 63 -38.22 -8.28 21.68
C ALA A 63 -38.36 -7.69 23.11
N MET A 64 -39.54 -7.15 23.46
CA MET A 64 -39.82 -6.69 24.82
C MET A 64 -39.81 -7.83 25.83
N GLU A 65 -40.49 -8.96 25.58
CA GLU A 65 -40.51 -10.10 26.52
C GLU A 65 -39.12 -10.74 26.70
N TRP A 66 -38.36 -10.87 25.62
CA TRP A 66 -36.96 -11.31 25.69
C TRP A 66 -36.10 -10.35 26.54
N THR A 67 -36.32 -9.03 26.40
CA THR A 67 -35.60 -8.02 27.18
C THR A 67 -36.03 -8.00 28.65
N GLN A 68 -37.32 -8.10 28.94
CA GLN A 68 -37.87 -8.14 30.31
C GLN A 68 -37.50 -9.41 31.08
N HIS A 69 -37.10 -10.47 30.39
CA HIS A 69 -36.66 -11.73 31.00
C HIS A 69 -35.20 -12.05 30.74
N LYS A 70 -34.43 -11.08 30.19
CA LYS A 70 -33.02 -11.21 29.81
C LYS A 70 -32.16 -11.93 30.84
N ASP A 71 -32.17 -11.48 32.10
CA ASP A 71 -31.28 -12.05 33.12
C ASP A 71 -31.76 -13.42 33.66
N PHE A 72 -33.07 -13.67 33.63
CA PHE A 72 -33.66 -14.97 33.96
C PHE A 72 -33.40 -16.01 32.85
N ILE A 73 -33.45 -15.56 31.58
CA ILE A 73 -32.95 -16.31 30.43
C ILE A 73 -31.45 -16.56 30.60
N ARG A 74 -30.64 -15.55 30.91
CA ARG A 74 -29.18 -15.66 31.09
C ARG A 74 -28.78 -16.66 32.16
N GLU A 75 -29.51 -16.72 33.28
CA GLU A 75 -29.28 -17.73 34.32
C GLU A 75 -29.68 -19.13 33.84
N GLY A 76 -30.80 -19.25 33.12
CA GLY A 76 -31.19 -20.50 32.45
C GLY A 76 -30.22 -20.97 31.37
N LEU A 77 -29.61 -20.06 30.60
CA LEU A 77 -28.62 -20.35 29.55
C LEU A 77 -27.32 -20.94 30.10
N ARG A 78 -27.03 -20.79 31.41
CA ARG A 78 -25.94 -21.53 32.08
C ARG A 78 -26.17 -23.05 32.05
N HIS A 79 -27.42 -23.49 31.87
CA HIS A 79 -27.76 -24.89 31.66
C HIS A 79 -27.78 -25.22 30.15
N LYS A 80 -26.95 -26.20 29.77
CA LYS A 80 -26.64 -26.53 28.37
C LYS A 80 -27.87 -26.77 27.48
N GLU A 81 -28.89 -27.47 27.98
CA GLU A 81 -30.11 -27.76 27.22
C GLU A 81 -30.92 -26.51 26.89
N THR A 82 -30.98 -25.54 27.82
CA THR A 82 -31.61 -24.23 27.59
C THR A 82 -30.85 -23.43 26.54
N ARG A 83 -29.49 -23.47 26.57
CA ARG A 83 -28.64 -22.78 25.60
C ARG A 83 -28.86 -23.27 24.18
N ILE A 84 -28.87 -24.59 23.98
CA ILE A 84 -29.10 -25.19 22.67
C ILE A 84 -30.48 -24.77 22.11
N ARG A 85 -31.55 -24.88 22.90
CA ARG A 85 -32.90 -24.44 22.48
C ARG A 85 -32.98 -22.94 22.18
N ALA A 86 -32.25 -22.10 22.89
CA ALA A 86 -32.19 -20.67 22.61
C ALA A 86 -31.45 -20.37 21.29
N LEU A 87 -30.36 -21.08 20.99
CA LEU A 87 -29.64 -20.94 19.72
C LEU A 87 -30.47 -21.44 18.52
N GLU A 88 -31.20 -22.55 18.66
CA GLU A 88 -32.22 -22.98 17.69
C GLU A 88 -33.31 -21.92 17.46
N THR A 89 -33.68 -21.17 18.52
CA THR A 89 -34.66 -20.08 18.45
C THR A 89 -34.11 -18.89 17.66
N VAL A 90 -32.87 -18.48 17.92
CA VAL A 90 -32.19 -17.41 17.16
C VAL A 90 -32.05 -17.79 15.68
N ARG A 91 -31.63 -19.03 15.38
CA ARG A 91 -31.49 -19.53 13.99
C ARG A 91 -32.82 -19.50 13.25
N ARG A 92 -33.92 -19.96 13.87
CA ARG A 92 -35.28 -19.87 13.29
C ARG A 92 -35.74 -18.43 13.03
N VAL A 93 -35.38 -17.48 13.90
CA VAL A 93 -35.68 -16.05 13.68
C VAL A 93 -34.85 -15.48 12.52
N GLN A 94 -33.57 -15.85 12.42
CA GLN A 94 -32.69 -15.49 11.30
C GLN A 94 -33.20 -16.03 9.95
N ASP A 95 -33.62 -17.30 9.89
CA ASP A 95 -34.16 -17.92 8.67
C ASP A 95 -35.51 -17.30 8.26
N MET A 96 -36.39 -17.02 9.24
CA MET A 96 -37.63 -16.27 8.96
C MET A 96 -37.33 -14.90 8.36
N ALA A 97 -36.40 -14.14 8.96
CA ALA A 97 -35.99 -12.82 8.50
C ALA A 97 -35.38 -12.86 7.10
N ARG A 98 -34.44 -13.78 6.83
CA ARG A 98 -33.83 -13.92 5.49
C ARG A 98 -34.88 -14.13 4.41
N SER A 99 -35.81 -15.06 4.62
CA SER A 99 -36.88 -15.35 3.65
C SER A 99 -37.85 -14.19 3.43
N PHE A 100 -37.88 -13.19 4.31
CA PHE A 100 -38.70 -11.97 4.18
C PHE A 100 -38.04 -10.99 3.21
N PHE A 101 -36.72 -10.83 3.27
CA PHE A 101 -35.96 -9.92 2.40
C PHE A 101 -35.82 -10.43 0.95
N GLU A 102 -35.65 -11.74 0.74
CA GLU A 102 -35.46 -12.37 -0.58
C GLU A 102 -36.66 -12.24 -1.55
N LYS A 103 -37.80 -11.69 -1.11
CA LYS A 103 -39.05 -11.66 -1.90
C LYS A 103 -39.64 -10.27 -2.11
N ASP A 104 -38.99 -9.20 -1.63
CA ASP A 104 -39.57 -7.86 -1.62
C ASP A 104 -38.59 -6.78 -2.13
N HIS A 105 -38.04 -7.01 -3.34
CA HIS A 105 -37.09 -6.09 -4.00
C HIS A 105 -37.68 -4.73 -4.44
N HIS A 106 -38.94 -4.41 -4.09
CA HIS A 106 -39.65 -3.24 -4.61
C HIS A 106 -40.42 -2.41 -3.57
N SER A 107 -40.23 -2.64 -2.26
CA SER A 107 -40.79 -1.76 -1.22
C SER A 107 -39.72 -0.91 -0.51
N GLU A 108 -39.78 0.41 -0.72
CA GLU A 108 -38.97 1.39 0.01
C GLU A 108 -39.41 1.50 1.49
N ARG A 109 -38.85 0.67 2.39
CA ARG A 109 -38.64 1.02 3.83
C ARG A 109 -37.72 0.01 4.52
N HIS A 110 -36.54 0.49 4.92
CA HIS A 110 -35.54 -0.27 5.65
C HIS A 110 -35.99 -0.66 7.08
N PHE A 111 -35.49 -1.80 7.56
CA PHE A 111 -35.06 -1.95 8.97
C PHE A 111 -33.72 -1.22 9.14
N SER A 112 -33.44 -0.64 10.29
CA SER A 112 -32.18 0.08 10.52
C SER A 112 -30.98 -0.87 10.60
N LYS A 113 -29.76 -0.35 10.42
CA LYS A 113 -28.54 -1.18 10.56
C LYS A 113 -28.37 -1.71 11.98
N GLU A 114 -28.84 -0.97 12.98
CA GLU A 114 -28.86 -1.37 14.39
C GLU A 114 -29.81 -2.56 14.65
N GLU A 115 -30.97 -2.59 13.97
CA GLU A 115 -31.91 -3.73 14.04
C GLU A 115 -31.31 -5.01 13.42
N GLN A 116 -30.37 -4.87 12.47
CA GLN A 116 -29.66 -6.00 11.86
C GLN A 116 -28.49 -6.48 12.74
N LEU A 117 -27.72 -5.56 13.37
CA LEU A 117 -26.66 -5.90 14.33
C LEU A 117 -27.17 -6.69 15.53
N ALA A 118 -28.37 -6.35 16.03
CA ALA A 118 -28.97 -6.96 17.22
C ALA A 118 -29.23 -8.48 17.10
N ILE A 119 -29.17 -9.03 15.89
CA ILE A 119 -29.43 -10.45 15.59
C ILE A 119 -28.16 -11.32 15.58
N PHE A 120 -26.96 -10.71 15.50
CA PHE A 120 -25.67 -11.42 15.47
C PHE A 120 -24.87 -11.32 16.79
N LEU A 121 -25.10 -10.29 17.61
CA LEU A 121 -24.31 -10.03 18.81
C LEU A 121 -24.79 -10.85 20.04
N ASN A 122 -24.46 -12.14 20.07
CA ASN A 122 -24.56 -12.97 21.28
C ASN A 122 -23.21 -13.63 21.62
N ASP A 123 -22.70 -13.33 22.81
CA ASP A 123 -21.42 -13.82 23.37
C ASP A 123 -21.25 -15.35 23.28
N ASP A 124 -22.35 -16.11 23.37
CA ASP A 124 -22.35 -17.58 23.30
C ASP A 124 -21.96 -18.14 21.92
N VAL A 125 -22.26 -17.44 20.82
CA VAL A 125 -21.96 -17.94 19.45
C VAL A 125 -20.46 -17.92 19.19
N LEU A 126 -19.79 -16.86 19.63
CA LEU A 126 -18.34 -16.71 19.58
C LEU A 126 -17.59 -17.74 20.45
N ALA A 127 -18.28 -18.36 21.42
CA ALA A 127 -17.71 -19.40 22.27
C ALA A 127 -17.67 -20.78 21.60
N GLU A 128 -18.58 -21.10 20.67
CA GLU A 128 -18.70 -22.41 20.00
C GLU A 128 -18.10 -22.47 18.58
N LEU A 129 -17.52 -21.37 18.05
CA LEU A 129 -16.83 -21.37 16.75
C LEU A 129 -15.86 -22.56 16.51
N PRO A 130 -15.06 -23.04 17.49
CA PRO A 130 -14.19 -24.21 17.31
C PRO A 130 -14.90 -25.57 17.21
N GLY A 131 -16.24 -25.60 17.14
CA GLY A 131 -17.06 -26.81 16.97
C GLY A 131 -17.84 -26.87 15.66
N LEU A 132 -17.65 -25.90 14.76
CA LEU A 132 -18.34 -25.84 13.46
C LEU A 132 -17.67 -26.67 12.35
N ASP A 133 -16.47 -27.19 12.58
CA ASP A 133 -15.65 -27.87 11.57
C ASP A 133 -16.40 -28.98 10.82
N ASP A 134 -17.04 -29.91 11.54
CA ASP A 134 -17.57 -31.13 10.92
C ASP A 134 -18.79 -30.86 10.01
N GLU A 135 -19.69 -29.93 10.35
CA GLU A 135 -20.84 -29.58 9.49
C GLU A 135 -20.48 -28.62 8.35
N VAL A 136 -19.45 -27.77 8.53
CA VAL A 136 -19.03 -26.78 7.51
C VAL A 136 -18.09 -27.40 6.45
N ARG A 137 -17.41 -28.51 6.76
CA ARG A 137 -16.50 -29.21 5.83
C ARG A 137 -17.20 -30.01 4.73
N GLU A 138 -18.41 -30.51 4.94
CA GLU A 138 -19.04 -31.52 4.07
C GLU A 138 -20.12 -30.97 3.10
N SER A 139 -20.25 -29.65 2.91
CA SER A 139 -21.30 -29.10 2.01
C SER A 139 -20.90 -27.86 1.20
N ASP A 140 -21.38 -27.79 -0.05
CA ASP A 140 -21.34 -26.63 -0.94
C ASP A 140 -22.28 -25.53 -0.41
N ASN A 141 -21.80 -24.77 0.57
CA ASN A 141 -22.67 -24.12 1.55
C ASN A 141 -22.60 -22.58 1.50
N PRO A 142 -23.64 -21.87 1.02
CA PRO A 142 -23.64 -20.41 0.91
C PRO A 142 -23.71 -19.68 2.27
N TYR A 143 -23.85 -20.41 3.38
CA TYR A 143 -23.69 -19.83 4.72
C TYR A 143 -22.21 -19.71 5.11
N ARG A 144 -21.28 -20.38 4.41
CA ARG A 144 -19.84 -20.34 4.68
C ARG A 144 -19.25 -18.98 4.34
N GLU A 145 -19.55 -18.44 3.16
CA GLU A 145 -19.20 -17.08 2.74
C GLU A 145 -19.70 -16.04 3.76
N LEU A 146 -20.98 -16.10 4.13
CA LEU A 146 -21.55 -15.18 5.10
C LEU A 146 -20.89 -15.29 6.48
N ALA A 147 -20.53 -16.50 6.93
CA ALA A 147 -19.80 -16.70 8.19
C ALA A 147 -18.39 -16.07 8.14
N LEU A 148 -17.71 -16.18 6.99
CA LEU A 148 -16.41 -15.56 6.74
C LEU A 148 -16.51 -14.02 6.74
N VAL A 149 -17.50 -13.46 6.04
CA VAL A 149 -17.82 -12.02 6.02
C VAL A 149 -18.06 -11.51 7.44
N VAL A 150 -19.05 -12.07 8.14
CA VAL A 150 -19.45 -11.68 9.50
C VAL A 150 -18.28 -11.78 10.47
N MET A 151 -17.53 -12.89 10.49
CA MET A 151 -16.37 -13.00 11.39
C MET A 151 -15.29 -11.97 11.07
N SER A 152 -15.00 -11.70 9.80
CA SER A 152 -13.98 -10.70 9.41
C SER A 152 -14.36 -9.28 9.87
N GLU A 153 -15.63 -8.89 9.74
CA GLU A 153 -16.15 -7.60 10.20
C GLU A 153 -16.16 -7.52 11.73
N MET A 154 -16.51 -8.62 12.40
CA MET A 154 -16.57 -8.69 13.86
C MET A 154 -15.20 -8.62 14.55
N LEU A 155 -14.08 -8.94 13.89
CA LEU A 155 -12.72 -8.98 14.49
C LEU A 155 -12.37 -7.75 15.37
N ASP A 156 -12.81 -6.55 15.01
CA ASP A 156 -12.58 -5.32 15.80
C ASP A 156 -13.36 -5.30 17.14
N SER A 157 -14.53 -5.93 17.18
CA SER A 157 -15.43 -6.00 18.35
C SER A 157 -15.08 -7.12 19.34
N LEU A 158 -14.23 -8.07 18.93
CA LEU A 158 -13.81 -9.21 19.75
C LEU A 158 -12.75 -8.80 20.79
N ASP A 159 -12.79 -9.42 21.97
CA ASP A 159 -11.66 -9.41 22.91
C ASP A 159 -10.43 -10.12 22.30
N THR A 160 -9.22 -9.88 22.83
CA THR A 160 -7.98 -10.46 22.29
C THR A 160 -8.04 -11.99 22.12
N ARG A 161 -8.64 -12.72 23.07
CA ARG A 161 -8.73 -14.18 23.05
C ARG A 161 -9.81 -14.67 22.09
N GLN A 162 -10.91 -13.92 21.94
CA GLN A 162 -11.92 -14.15 20.91
C GLN A 162 -11.33 -13.89 19.52
N ARG A 163 -10.56 -12.80 19.34
CA ARG A 163 -9.83 -12.46 18.10
C ARG A 163 -8.83 -13.54 17.73
N GLU A 164 -7.98 -13.98 18.65
CA GLU A 164 -7.04 -15.09 18.41
C GLU A 164 -7.73 -16.38 17.92
N LYS A 165 -8.92 -16.69 18.46
CA LYS A 165 -9.72 -17.84 18.00
C LYS A 165 -10.32 -17.62 16.61
N ALA A 166 -10.88 -16.44 16.36
CA ALA A 166 -11.46 -16.10 15.06
C ALA A 166 -10.37 -16.09 13.98
N GLU A 167 -9.21 -15.49 14.23
CA GLU A 167 -8.02 -15.59 13.37
C GLU A 167 -7.65 -17.04 13.09
N ALA A 168 -7.49 -17.88 14.13
CA ALA A 168 -7.10 -19.28 13.96
C ALA A 168 -8.10 -20.06 13.09
N TRP A 169 -9.42 -19.89 13.34
CA TRP A 169 -10.47 -20.52 12.55
C TRP A 169 -10.47 -20.04 11.09
N LEU A 170 -10.34 -18.72 10.87
CA LEU A 170 -10.25 -18.11 9.55
C LEU A 170 -9.02 -18.60 8.75
N ILE A 171 -7.88 -18.83 9.43
CA ILE A 171 -6.66 -19.38 8.84
C ILE A 171 -6.83 -20.85 8.46
N GLU A 172 -7.47 -21.65 9.31
CA GLU A 172 -7.79 -23.05 9.01
C GLU A 172 -8.77 -23.18 7.83
N HIS A 173 -9.67 -22.21 7.67
CA HIS A 173 -10.65 -22.15 6.58
C HIS A 173 -10.15 -21.42 5.32
N LEU A 174 -8.90 -20.92 5.29
CA LEU A 174 -8.29 -20.24 4.13
C LEU A 174 -8.47 -21.00 2.82
N PRO A 175 -8.26 -22.32 2.69
CA PRO A 175 -8.34 -23.02 1.40
C PRO A 175 -9.65 -22.80 0.63
N SER A 176 -10.77 -22.56 1.33
CA SER A 176 -12.04 -22.25 0.66
C SER A 176 -12.41 -20.77 0.64
N LEU A 177 -11.65 -19.90 1.31
CA LEU A 177 -11.56 -18.50 0.88
C LEU A 177 -10.83 -18.41 -0.47
N GLU A 178 -9.85 -19.27 -0.73
CA GLU A 178 -9.20 -19.38 -2.05
C GLU A 178 -10.17 -19.92 -3.12
N ASP A 179 -11.01 -20.91 -2.77
CA ASP A 179 -12.05 -21.44 -3.68
C ASP A 179 -13.06 -20.35 -4.06
N VAL A 180 -13.73 -19.73 -3.08
CA VAL A 180 -14.71 -18.65 -3.31
C VAL A 180 -14.08 -17.48 -4.07
N MET A 181 -12.85 -17.08 -3.72
CA MET A 181 -12.16 -15.99 -4.43
C MET A 181 -11.78 -16.38 -5.87
N ARG A 182 -11.45 -17.64 -6.16
CA ARG A 182 -11.24 -18.12 -7.55
C ARG A 182 -12.54 -18.05 -8.36
N GLU A 183 -13.68 -18.41 -7.76
CA GLU A 183 -15.00 -18.33 -8.42
C GLU A 183 -15.44 -16.87 -8.64
N GLU A 184 -15.29 -15.99 -7.64
CA GLU A 184 -15.59 -14.56 -7.79
C GLU A 184 -14.75 -13.88 -8.89
N ILE A 185 -13.43 -14.13 -8.93
CA ILE A 185 -12.53 -13.55 -9.94
C ILE A 185 -12.90 -14.01 -11.37
N GLN A 186 -13.47 -15.21 -11.52
CA GLN A 186 -13.95 -15.72 -12.80
C GLN A 186 -15.37 -15.23 -13.15
N GLY A 187 -16.14 -14.74 -12.17
CA GLY A 187 -17.56 -14.44 -12.32
C GLY A 187 -17.96 -12.96 -12.35
N PHE A 188 -17.22 -12.04 -11.72
CA PHE A 188 -17.68 -10.68 -11.48
C PHE A 188 -16.69 -9.55 -11.85
N SER A 189 -17.24 -8.48 -12.43
CA SER A 189 -16.51 -7.25 -12.81
C SER A 189 -16.70 -6.09 -11.81
N SER A 190 -17.08 -6.37 -10.56
CA SER A 190 -17.48 -5.36 -9.56
C SER A 190 -16.53 -5.32 -8.37
N TYR A 191 -15.79 -4.23 -8.23
CA TYR A 191 -14.62 -4.04 -7.34
C TYR A 191 -14.87 -4.09 -5.82
N GLU A 192 -16.07 -4.42 -5.35
CA GLU A 192 -16.47 -4.36 -3.93
C GLU A 192 -17.27 -5.58 -3.46
N SER A 193 -16.88 -6.81 -3.87
CA SER A 193 -17.48 -8.03 -3.31
C SER A 193 -17.31 -8.13 -1.78
N ASP A 194 -18.11 -8.93 -1.09
CA ASP A 194 -17.96 -9.09 0.36
C ASP A 194 -16.75 -9.98 0.71
N THR A 195 -16.40 -10.96 -0.13
CA THR A 195 -15.13 -11.71 -0.04
C THR A 195 -13.91 -10.79 -0.21
N THR A 196 -14.00 -9.78 -1.09
CA THR A 196 -12.98 -8.72 -1.19
C THR A 196 -12.80 -7.97 0.14
N LYS A 197 -13.88 -7.70 0.88
CA LYS A 197 -13.82 -7.09 2.23
C LYS A 197 -13.25 -8.06 3.26
N VAL A 198 -13.55 -9.36 3.18
CA VAL A 198 -12.98 -10.40 4.06
C VAL A 198 -11.46 -10.41 3.97
N TRP A 199 -10.91 -10.50 2.75
CA TRP A 199 -9.46 -10.55 2.58
C TRP A 199 -8.76 -9.25 3.02
N GLN A 200 -9.38 -8.08 2.81
CA GLN A 200 -8.89 -6.81 3.39
C GLN A 200 -8.87 -6.87 4.92
N ASN A 201 -10.00 -7.28 5.54
CA ASN A 201 -10.13 -7.39 7.00
C ASN A 201 -9.09 -8.36 7.59
N LEU A 202 -8.87 -9.52 6.96
CA LEU A 202 -7.83 -10.46 7.38
C LEU A 202 -6.43 -9.82 7.35
N LEU A 203 -6.02 -9.29 6.19
CA LEU A 203 -4.68 -8.70 6.03
C LEU A 203 -4.43 -7.46 6.92
N LEU A 204 -5.48 -6.66 7.19
CA LEU A 204 -5.43 -5.54 8.13
C LEU A 204 -5.31 -6.00 9.59
N ARG A 205 -6.17 -6.95 10.00
CA ARG A 205 -6.49 -7.19 11.41
C ARG A 205 -5.70 -8.33 12.04
N THR A 206 -5.31 -9.36 11.28
CA THR A 206 -4.57 -10.53 11.80
C THR A 206 -3.32 -10.10 12.57
N GLU A 207 -3.27 -10.32 13.88
CA GLU A 207 -2.25 -9.73 14.74
C GLU A 207 -0.88 -10.42 14.63
N LYS A 208 -0.87 -11.74 14.41
CA LYS A 208 0.35 -12.58 14.42
C LYS A 208 1.03 -12.63 13.04
N THR A 209 2.36 -12.48 13.00
CA THR A 209 3.12 -12.47 11.74
C THR A 209 2.99 -13.79 10.96
N GLU A 210 3.18 -14.94 11.59
CA GLU A 210 3.02 -16.26 10.95
C GLU A 210 1.59 -16.46 10.38
N SER A 211 0.58 -15.96 11.09
CA SER A 211 -0.80 -15.96 10.62
C SER A 211 -1.00 -15.07 9.39
N PHE A 212 -0.44 -13.87 9.43
CA PHE A 212 -0.48 -12.90 8.34
C PHE A 212 0.24 -13.43 7.08
N GLU A 213 1.42 -14.04 7.23
CA GLU A 213 2.18 -14.68 6.15
C GLU A 213 1.35 -15.77 5.45
N LYS A 214 0.62 -16.61 6.22
CA LYS A 214 -0.28 -17.63 5.67
C LYS A 214 -1.46 -17.04 4.90
N VAL A 215 -2.12 -16.01 5.43
CA VAL A 215 -3.19 -15.28 4.73
C VAL A 215 -2.65 -14.67 3.43
N PHE A 216 -1.48 -14.02 3.49
CA PHE A 216 -0.92 -13.32 2.34
C PHE A 216 -0.44 -14.26 1.23
N GLU A 217 0.21 -15.38 1.56
CA GLU A 217 0.60 -16.38 0.55
C GLU A 217 -0.61 -17.15 -0.02
N ALA A 218 -1.67 -17.38 0.77
CA ALA A 218 -2.92 -17.93 0.25
C ALA A 218 -3.58 -16.97 -0.77
N PHE A 219 -3.70 -15.68 -0.40
CA PHE A 219 -4.15 -14.62 -1.32
C PHE A 219 -3.29 -14.59 -2.61
N ARG A 220 -1.97 -14.61 -2.47
CA ARG A 220 -0.99 -14.57 -3.57
C ARG A 220 -1.05 -15.79 -4.49
N ARG A 221 -1.28 -16.99 -3.93
CA ARG A 221 -1.50 -18.23 -4.70
C ARG A 221 -2.79 -18.16 -5.49
N THR A 222 -3.90 -17.88 -4.81
CA THR A 222 -5.25 -17.69 -5.37
C THR A 222 -5.21 -16.73 -6.55
N TRP A 223 -4.57 -15.57 -6.34
CA TRP A 223 -4.30 -14.57 -7.36
C TRP A 223 -3.58 -15.16 -8.59
N LYS A 224 -2.41 -15.78 -8.37
CA LYS A 224 -1.56 -16.32 -9.44
C LYS A 224 -2.23 -17.44 -10.25
N GLU A 225 -3.08 -18.23 -9.60
CA GLU A 225 -3.82 -19.33 -10.22
C GLU A 225 -5.07 -18.85 -10.98
N SER A 226 -5.63 -17.69 -10.64
CA SER A 226 -6.80 -17.12 -11.34
C SER A 226 -6.52 -16.75 -12.80
N GLY A 227 -5.27 -16.42 -13.12
CA GLY A 227 -4.85 -15.96 -14.46
C GLY A 227 -5.42 -14.61 -14.91
N SER A 228 -6.15 -13.89 -14.04
CA SER A 228 -6.82 -12.63 -14.41
C SER A 228 -5.83 -11.48 -14.59
N THR A 229 -6.06 -10.65 -15.61
CA THR A 229 -5.30 -9.41 -15.88
C THR A 229 -6.11 -8.14 -15.59
N GLU A 230 -7.39 -8.23 -15.24
CA GLU A 230 -8.32 -7.08 -15.10
C GLU A 230 -8.23 -6.36 -13.74
N TRP A 231 -7.23 -6.71 -12.94
CA TRP A 231 -7.24 -6.55 -11.48
C TRP A 231 -6.86 -5.15 -10.96
N THR A 232 -6.71 -4.19 -11.85
CA THR A 232 -6.00 -2.93 -11.58
C THR A 232 -6.86 -1.90 -10.86
N GLY A 233 -8.19 -1.94 -11.04
CA GLY A 233 -9.12 -1.26 -10.14
C GLY A 233 -9.16 -1.86 -8.73
N MET A 234 -9.03 -3.19 -8.59
CA MET A 234 -9.04 -3.85 -7.27
C MET A 234 -7.85 -3.43 -6.42
N ASN A 235 -6.65 -3.27 -7.00
CA ASN A 235 -5.47 -2.79 -6.28
C ASN A 235 -5.74 -1.53 -5.45
N ARG A 236 -6.38 -0.53 -6.08
CA ARG A 236 -6.60 0.78 -5.49
C ARG A 236 -7.71 0.77 -4.44
N ALA A 237 -8.73 -0.07 -4.60
CA ALA A 237 -9.77 -0.28 -3.59
C ALA A 237 -9.27 -1.12 -2.40
N PHE A 238 -8.46 -2.15 -2.67
CA PHE A 238 -8.06 -3.16 -1.70
C PHE A 238 -6.83 -2.77 -0.88
N PHE A 239 -5.72 -2.40 -1.54
CA PHE A 239 -4.43 -2.27 -0.88
C PHE A 239 -4.16 -0.86 -0.38
N LEU A 240 -4.69 0.17 -1.04
CA LEU A 240 -4.50 1.56 -0.61
C LEU A 240 -5.00 1.80 0.84
N PRO A 241 -6.14 1.25 1.32
CA PRO A 241 -6.50 1.28 2.74
C PRO A 241 -5.43 0.68 3.66
N ILE A 242 -4.80 -0.44 3.28
CA ILE A 242 -3.76 -1.10 4.08
C ILE A 242 -2.51 -0.23 4.20
N PHE A 243 -2.06 0.37 3.09
CA PHE A 243 -0.89 1.25 3.09
C PHE A 243 -1.15 2.60 3.75
N THR A 244 -2.37 3.12 3.71
CA THR A 244 -2.74 4.39 4.35
C THR A 244 -3.12 4.28 5.83
N THR A 245 -3.39 3.08 6.36
CA THR A 245 -3.74 2.89 7.78
C THR A 245 -2.52 3.03 8.71
N HIS A 246 -2.67 3.76 9.82
CA HIS A 246 -1.59 4.10 10.78
C HIS A 246 -1.61 3.24 12.06
N VAL A 247 -1.28 1.94 12.01
CA VAL A 247 -1.03 1.12 13.22
C VAL A 247 0.41 0.63 13.23
N LYS A 248 1.13 0.78 14.36
CA LYS A 248 2.59 0.51 14.44
C LYS A 248 3.03 -0.92 14.03
N PRO A 249 2.28 -2.02 14.31
CA PRO A 249 2.65 -3.35 13.83
C PRO A 249 2.59 -3.52 12.30
N LEU A 250 1.96 -2.59 11.56
CA LEU A 250 1.84 -2.68 10.11
C LEU A 250 3.13 -2.34 9.36
N ALA A 251 4.19 -1.79 9.98
CA ALA A 251 5.41 -1.42 9.26
C ALA A 251 6.01 -2.61 8.49
N GLN A 252 6.38 -3.68 9.20
CA GLN A 252 6.88 -4.92 8.60
C GLN A 252 5.86 -5.57 7.64
N ARG A 253 4.55 -5.47 7.92
CA ARG A 253 3.52 -6.04 7.04
C ARG A 253 3.37 -5.26 5.74
N LYS A 254 3.52 -3.92 5.76
CA LYS A 254 3.52 -3.09 4.55
C LYS A 254 4.69 -3.47 3.65
N ASP A 255 5.86 -3.75 4.22
CA ASP A 255 7.01 -4.26 3.46
C ASP A 255 6.65 -5.60 2.77
N TRP A 256 6.12 -6.58 3.49
CA TRP A 256 5.70 -7.88 2.93
C TRP A 256 4.63 -7.75 1.83
N ILE A 257 3.61 -6.91 2.05
CA ILE A 257 2.55 -6.68 1.06
C ILE A 257 3.12 -6.02 -0.19
N ALA A 258 3.99 -5.03 -0.01
CA ALA A 258 4.66 -4.35 -1.11
C ALA A 258 5.56 -5.32 -1.90
N MET A 259 6.23 -6.28 -1.23
CA MET A 259 7.06 -7.29 -1.87
C MET A 259 6.21 -8.25 -2.71
N GLY A 260 5.11 -8.76 -2.16
CA GLY A 260 4.20 -9.64 -2.90
C GLY A 260 3.53 -8.95 -4.08
N LEU A 261 3.08 -7.70 -3.94
CA LEU A 261 2.54 -6.90 -5.05
C LEU A 261 3.60 -6.65 -6.14
N ALA A 262 4.84 -6.31 -5.76
CA ALA A 262 5.92 -6.15 -6.71
C ALA A 262 6.27 -7.47 -7.44
N ASP A 263 6.34 -8.59 -6.72
CA ASP A 263 6.51 -9.94 -7.30
C ASP A 263 5.34 -10.33 -8.23
N MET A 264 4.10 -9.92 -7.91
CA MET A 264 2.91 -10.16 -8.73
C MET A 264 2.99 -9.43 -10.09
N TYR A 265 3.63 -8.27 -10.14
CA TYR A 265 3.97 -7.56 -11.39
C TYR A 265 5.30 -8.02 -12.02
N GLY A 266 5.91 -9.10 -11.53
CA GLY A 266 7.13 -9.68 -12.08
C GLY A 266 8.41 -8.87 -11.82
N LEU A 267 8.38 -7.98 -10.83
CA LEU A 267 9.57 -7.31 -10.29
C LEU A 267 10.33 -8.25 -9.35
N ASN A 268 11.53 -7.86 -8.91
CA ASN A 268 12.16 -8.48 -7.74
C ASN A 268 11.61 -7.82 -6.47
N GLY A 269 10.60 -8.39 -5.84
CA GLY A 269 9.86 -7.79 -4.72
C GLY A 269 10.76 -7.32 -3.57
N PRO A 270 11.61 -8.19 -2.98
CA PRO A 270 12.53 -7.79 -1.91
C PRO A 270 13.47 -6.64 -2.29
N GLU A 271 14.11 -6.67 -3.47
CA GLU A 271 14.99 -5.59 -3.94
C GLU A 271 14.20 -4.29 -4.20
N THR A 272 12.98 -4.40 -4.74
CA THR A 272 12.13 -3.25 -5.07
C THR A 272 11.62 -2.55 -3.81
N VAL A 273 11.25 -3.31 -2.78
CA VAL A 273 10.80 -2.75 -1.49
C VAL A 273 11.95 -2.25 -0.64
N GLU A 274 13.11 -2.92 -0.65
CA GLU A 274 14.30 -2.39 0.03
C GLU A 274 14.62 -0.98 -0.48
N LYS A 275 14.61 -0.80 -1.82
CA LYS A 275 14.77 0.49 -2.48
C LYS A 275 13.74 1.53 -2.00
N TRP A 276 12.44 1.21 -2.09
CA TRP A 276 11.36 2.10 -1.63
C TRP A 276 11.46 2.46 -0.13
N SER A 277 12.06 1.61 0.71
CA SER A 277 12.28 1.88 2.12
C SER A 277 13.29 3.00 2.40
N TYR A 278 14.08 3.40 1.39
CA TYR A 278 15.01 4.53 1.49
C TYR A 278 14.39 5.89 1.13
N ASP A 279 13.16 5.94 0.61
CA ASP A 279 12.55 7.18 0.11
C ASP A 279 11.82 7.99 1.20
N GLY A 280 12.33 9.21 1.45
CA GLY A 280 11.74 10.21 2.37
C GLY A 280 11.94 9.99 3.87
N ASN A 281 12.60 8.89 4.26
CA ASN A 281 12.23 8.12 5.45
C ASN A 281 12.88 8.53 6.81
N GLU A 282 13.23 9.82 7.03
CA GLU A 282 13.72 10.27 8.37
C GLU A 282 13.72 11.78 8.61
N TYR A 283 14.27 12.59 7.68
CA TYR A 283 14.36 14.06 7.86
C TYR A 283 12.98 14.70 8.07
N MET A 284 11.97 14.09 7.47
CA MET A 284 10.56 14.46 7.58
C MET A 284 9.93 14.04 8.92
N GLU A 285 10.41 12.99 9.60
CA GLU A 285 9.87 12.59 10.91
C GLU A 285 10.23 13.59 12.00
N GLU A 286 11.47 14.09 12.04
CA GLU A 286 11.90 15.10 13.01
C GLU A 286 11.19 16.45 12.84
N HIS A 287 10.94 16.86 11.58
CA HIS A 287 10.46 18.21 11.25
C HIS A 287 8.95 18.29 10.95
N HIS A 288 8.32 17.18 10.58
CA HIS A 288 6.90 17.10 10.21
C HIS A 288 6.15 15.95 10.94
N GLY A 289 6.80 15.29 11.90
CA GLY A 289 6.22 14.24 12.73
C GLY A 289 6.06 12.89 12.01
N PRO A 290 5.61 11.84 12.74
CA PRO A 290 5.47 10.47 12.23
C PRO A 290 4.23 10.29 11.31
N SER A 291 4.00 11.28 10.44
CA SER A 291 2.84 11.39 9.55
C SER A 291 3.21 11.16 8.08
N TYR A 292 4.46 11.42 7.69
CA TYR A 292 4.97 11.08 6.36
C TYR A 292 5.27 9.59 6.28
N GLN A 293 4.23 8.84 5.89
CA GLN A 293 4.30 7.43 5.57
C GLN A 293 5.37 7.15 4.49
N TYR A 294 5.96 5.95 4.55
CA TYR A 294 6.69 5.31 3.44
C TYR A 294 6.05 5.64 2.09
N CYS A 295 6.85 5.89 1.05
CA CYS A 295 6.34 6.24 -0.29
C CYS A 295 5.62 5.08 -1.03
N TYR A 296 5.39 3.95 -0.36
CA TYR A 296 4.65 2.80 -0.88
C TYR A 296 3.28 3.14 -1.52
N PRO A 297 2.42 4.04 -0.99
CA PRO A 297 1.18 4.42 -1.66
C PRO A 297 1.41 5.02 -3.05
N ASP A 298 2.45 5.87 -3.21
CA ASP A 298 2.80 6.51 -4.48
C ASP A 298 3.35 5.47 -5.47
N HIS A 299 4.29 4.62 -5.04
CA HIS A 299 4.87 3.59 -5.92
C HIS A 299 3.86 2.50 -6.33
N LEU A 300 3.02 2.03 -5.40
CA LEU A 300 2.03 0.98 -5.67
C LEU A 300 0.85 1.50 -6.48
N SER A 301 0.40 2.75 -6.27
CA SER A 301 -0.59 3.39 -7.14
C SER A 301 -0.05 3.57 -8.56
N ALA A 302 1.23 3.92 -8.70
CA ALA A 302 1.88 4.02 -10.00
C ALA A 302 2.00 2.66 -10.70
N LEU A 303 2.39 1.60 -9.98
CA LEU A 303 2.44 0.23 -10.52
C LEU A 303 1.08 -0.26 -10.99
N ALA A 304 0.05 -0.18 -10.14
CA ALA A 304 -1.30 -0.62 -10.48
C ALA A 304 -1.85 0.11 -11.71
N TYR A 305 -1.50 1.40 -11.89
CA TYR A 305 -1.89 2.17 -13.07
C TYR A 305 -1.08 1.80 -14.33
N LEU A 306 0.24 1.61 -14.22
CA LEU A 306 1.07 1.20 -15.37
C LEU A 306 0.61 -0.15 -15.94
N GLU A 307 0.31 -1.08 -15.04
CA GLU A 307 -0.15 -2.43 -15.38
C GLU A 307 -1.65 -2.44 -15.78
N GLN A 308 -2.39 -1.35 -15.53
CA GLN A 308 -3.75 -1.13 -16.06
C GLN A 308 -3.72 -0.78 -17.54
N GLU A 309 -2.90 0.20 -17.89
CA GLU A 309 -2.82 0.73 -19.25
C GLU A 309 -2.00 -0.20 -20.15
N GLN A 310 -0.93 -0.84 -19.61
CA GLN A 310 -0.01 -1.72 -20.35
C GLN A 310 0.53 -2.87 -19.45
N PRO A 311 -0.14 -4.03 -19.39
CA PRO A 311 0.32 -5.18 -18.60
C PRO A 311 1.76 -5.63 -18.92
N GLY A 312 2.58 -5.77 -17.88
CA GLY A 312 4.02 -6.06 -17.94
C GLY A 312 4.93 -4.85 -18.16
N ALA A 313 4.40 -3.62 -18.24
CA ALA A 313 5.20 -2.42 -18.45
C ALA A 313 6.14 -2.11 -17.27
N ALA A 314 5.73 -2.37 -16.03
CA ALA A 314 6.58 -2.14 -14.86
C ALA A 314 7.82 -3.04 -14.87
N ARG A 315 7.62 -4.34 -15.12
CA ARG A 315 8.71 -5.33 -15.32
C ARG A 315 9.66 -4.90 -16.42
N ASP A 316 9.14 -4.50 -17.57
CA ASP A 316 9.97 -4.10 -18.70
C ASP A 316 10.75 -2.80 -18.39
N LEU A 317 10.13 -1.82 -17.73
CA LEU A 317 10.79 -0.59 -17.30
C LEU A 317 11.91 -0.86 -16.26
N GLN A 318 11.68 -1.73 -15.27
CA GLN A 318 12.70 -2.14 -14.31
C GLN A 318 13.86 -2.89 -15.01
N LYS A 319 13.54 -3.84 -15.87
CA LYS A 319 14.51 -4.68 -16.59
C LYS A 319 15.36 -3.90 -17.59
N GLU A 320 14.77 -2.92 -18.29
CA GLU A 320 15.39 -2.23 -19.42
C GLU A 320 16.00 -0.86 -19.08
N PHE A 321 15.53 -0.23 -18.00
CA PHE A 321 15.93 1.13 -17.59
C PHE A 321 16.28 1.23 -16.09
N ASN A 322 16.28 0.11 -15.37
CA ASN A 322 16.51 0.01 -13.92
C ASN A 322 15.46 0.70 -13.03
N ILE A 323 14.36 1.20 -13.62
CA ILE A 323 13.34 1.98 -12.90
C ILE A 323 12.66 1.08 -11.86
N SER A 324 12.82 1.45 -10.60
CA SER A 324 12.16 0.81 -9.45
C SER A 324 11.21 1.78 -8.75
N HIS A 325 11.44 3.10 -8.84
CA HIS A 325 10.74 4.11 -8.06
C HIS A 325 9.57 4.74 -8.81
N PHE A 326 8.66 3.91 -9.34
CA PHE A 326 7.56 4.32 -10.23
C PHE A 326 6.78 5.57 -9.77
N GLY A 327 6.48 5.67 -8.47
CA GLY A 327 5.80 6.83 -7.85
C GLY A 327 6.56 8.17 -7.85
N ARG A 328 7.86 8.22 -8.20
CA ARG A 328 8.61 9.48 -8.33
C ARG A 328 8.28 10.25 -9.62
N TYR A 329 7.72 9.57 -10.64
CA TYR A 329 7.62 10.07 -12.00
C TYR A 329 6.17 10.21 -12.48
N SER A 330 5.94 11.04 -13.49
CA SER A 330 4.63 11.11 -14.16
C SER A 330 4.32 9.80 -14.88
N LEU A 331 3.11 9.26 -14.65
CA LEU A 331 2.62 8.03 -15.26
C LEU A 331 2.65 8.11 -16.80
N ASN A 332 2.28 9.27 -17.36
CA ASN A 332 2.36 9.56 -18.80
C ASN A 332 3.79 9.49 -19.35
N ALA A 333 4.79 9.84 -18.54
CA ALA A 333 6.19 9.79 -18.93
C ALA A 333 6.72 8.34 -18.97
N LEU A 334 6.34 7.54 -17.97
CA LEU A 334 6.68 6.12 -17.89
C LEU A 334 6.01 5.30 -19.00
N LEU A 335 4.72 5.53 -19.27
CA LEU A 335 4.00 4.90 -20.39
C LEU A 335 4.62 5.28 -21.74
N ASN A 336 4.83 6.58 -22.02
CA ASN A 336 5.50 6.99 -23.26
C ASN A 336 6.88 6.35 -23.40
N GLN A 337 7.66 6.24 -22.31
CA GLN A 337 8.97 5.60 -22.34
C GLN A 337 8.87 4.11 -22.66
N TRP A 338 7.91 3.37 -22.10
CA TRP A 338 7.69 1.96 -22.44
C TRP A 338 7.24 1.79 -23.89
N GLU A 339 6.25 2.56 -24.35
CA GLU A 339 5.77 2.56 -25.74
C GLU A 339 6.90 2.83 -26.74
N ASN A 340 7.74 3.83 -26.45
CA ASN A 340 8.76 4.34 -27.36
C ASN A 340 10.16 3.75 -27.09
N ARG A 341 10.29 2.70 -26.27
CA ARG A 341 11.58 2.20 -25.75
C ARG A 341 12.62 1.86 -26.83
N ASP A 342 12.17 1.45 -28.01
CA ASP A 342 13.04 1.13 -29.16
C ASP A 342 12.94 2.15 -30.32
N ALA A 343 12.27 3.29 -30.10
CA ALA A 343 12.12 4.32 -31.13
C ALA A 343 13.47 5.02 -31.45
N SER A 344 13.84 5.06 -32.74
CA SER A 344 15.08 5.66 -33.26
C SER A 344 15.08 7.21 -33.34
N LYS A 345 14.23 7.84 -32.53
CA LYS A 345 14.06 9.29 -32.39
C LYS A 345 15.33 9.94 -31.78
N PRO A 346 15.55 11.25 -31.96
CA PRO A 346 16.45 12.01 -31.10
C PRO A 346 16.08 11.82 -29.63
N TYR A 347 17.06 11.73 -28.74
CA TYR A 347 16.78 11.47 -27.32
C TYR A 347 17.76 12.18 -26.38
N GLY A 348 17.38 12.28 -25.11
CA GLY A 348 18.29 12.54 -24.00
C GLY A 348 17.90 11.70 -22.78
N VAL A 349 18.69 11.80 -21.71
CA VAL A 349 18.55 10.95 -20.52
C VAL A 349 18.41 11.79 -19.27
N MET A 350 17.46 11.40 -18.41
CA MET A 350 17.33 11.88 -17.04
C MET A 350 17.74 10.75 -16.11
N MET A 351 18.91 10.88 -15.48
CA MET A 351 19.46 9.87 -14.58
C MET A 351 19.17 10.25 -13.12
N TYR A 352 18.48 9.35 -12.43
CA TYR A 352 18.08 9.50 -11.03
C TYR A 352 18.94 8.64 -10.10
N PRO A 353 19.12 9.06 -8.83
CA PRO A 353 19.68 8.20 -7.80
C PRO A 353 18.72 7.06 -7.49
N ASP A 354 19.24 5.94 -7.04
CA ASP A 354 18.42 4.82 -6.54
C ASP A 354 17.82 5.17 -5.17
N ALA A 355 18.55 5.85 -4.28
CA ALA A 355 18.07 6.21 -2.93
C ALA A 355 17.80 7.72 -2.78
N ASP A 356 16.64 8.08 -2.18
CA ASP A 356 16.27 9.48 -1.93
C ASP A 356 15.77 9.74 -0.50
N TRP A 357 16.72 9.78 0.44
CA TRP A 357 16.55 9.90 1.90
C TRP A 357 15.67 11.05 2.42
N ASN A 358 15.29 12.02 1.58
CA ASN A 358 14.38 13.12 1.90
C ASN A 358 13.30 13.40 0.82
N GLY A 359 13.18 12.56 -0.21
CA GLY A 359 12.16 12.68 -1.25
C GLY A 359 12.33 13.89 -2.20
N ALA A 360 13.53 14.46 -2.31
CA ALA A 360 13.83 15.63 -3.15
C ALA A 360 13.62 15.40 -4.66
N PHE A 361 13.51 14.15 -5.12
CA PHE A 361 13.40 13.77 -6.53
C PHE A 361 12.02 13.24 -6.94
N PHE A 362 11.03 13.22 -6.04
CA PHE A 362 9.62 13.05 -6.42
C PHE A 362 9.13 14.30 -7.15
N ASP A 363 8.64 14.17 -8.39
CA ASP A 363 8.19 15.30 -9.23
C ASP A 363 6.80 15.84 -8.81
N ARG A 364 6.61 16.08 -7.50
CA ARG A 364 5.36 16.61 -6.89
C ARG A 364 4.97 18.00 -7.40
N SER A 365 5.92 18.72 -8.02
CA SER A 365 5.71 20.01 -8.68
C SER A 365 5.42 19.90 -10.18
N GLY A 366 5.59 18.71 -10.79
CA GLY A 366 5.41 18.49 -12.23
C GLY A 366 6.46 19.17 -13.13
N VAL A 367 7.55 19.69 -12.56
CA VAL A 367 8.59 20.45 -13.28
C VAL A 367 9.31 19.57 -14.29
N MET A 368 9.61 18.31 -13.95
CA MET A 368 10.24 17.39 -14.89
C MET A 368 9.23 16.88 -15.92
N ALA A 369 7.99 16.58 -15.51
CA ALA A 369 6.91 16.22 -16.43
C ALA A 369 6.64 17.30 -17.50
N GLU A 370 6.59 18.58 -17.11
CA GLU A 370 6.43 19.70 -18.06
C GLU A 370 7.61 19.80 -19.04
N ALA A 371 8.84 19.63 -18.54
CA ALA A 371 10.04 19.62 -19.38
C ALA A 371 10.04 18.42 -20.36
N MET A 372 9.66 17.22 -19.92
CA MET A 372 9.52 16.04 -20.78
C MET A 372 8.46 16.26 -21.88
N LEU A 373 7.34 16.92 -21.58
CA LEU A 373 6.33 17.28 -22.58
C LEU A 373 6.85 18.28 -23.61
N LYS A 374 7.60 19.32 -23.19
CA LYS A 374 8.24 20.28 -24.10
C LYS A 374 9.30 19.62 -24.98
N LEU A 375 10.13 18.73 -24.42
CA LEU A 375 11.11 17.94 -25.17
C LEU A 375 10.43 17.05 -26.22
N ARG A 376 9.36 16.33 -25.84
CA ARG A 376 8.56 15.51 -26.76
C ARG A 376 7.93 16.33 -27.89
N ALA A 377 7.44 17.53 -27.59
CA ALA A 377 6.89 18.46 -28.59
C ALA A 377 7.94 18.93 -29.62
N GLY A 378 9.21 19.08 -29.20
CA GLY A 378 10.36 19.30 -30.10
C GLY A 378 10.92 18.03 -30.77
N GLY A 379 10.21 16.90 -30.70
CA GLY A 379 10.62 15.63 -31.31
C GLY A 379 11.72 14.87 -30.56
N TYR A 380 12.07 15.29 -29.34
CA TYR A 380 13.05 14.62 -28.49
C TYR A 380 12.39 13.70 -27.46
N GLU A 381 12.75 12.42 -27.51
CA GLU A 381 12.40 11.47 -26.47
C GLU A 381 13.24 11.66 -25.21
N THR A 382 12.64 11.43 -24.05
CA THR A 382 13.38 11.36 -22.78
C THR A 382 13.45 9.91 -22.31
N ARG A 383 14.59 9.52 -21.73
CA ARG A 383 14.77 8.24 -21.04
C ARG A 383 15.15 8.48 -19.59
N ILE A 384 14.22 8.19 -18.68
CA ILE A 384 14.47 8.04 -17.25
C ILE A 384 15.29 6.77 -17.04
N VAL A 385 16.33 6.83 -16.22
CA VAL A 385 17.06 5.66 -15.69
C VAL A 385 17.45 5.89 -14.24
N GLU A 386 17.49 4.83 -13.45
CA GLU A 386 17.92 4.87 -12.04
C GLU A 386 19.30 4.20 -11.88
N ALA A 387 20.14 4.71 -10.97
CA ALA A 387 21.43 4.11 -10.66
C ALA A 387 21.83 4.32 -9.19
N ASP A 388 22.27 3.23 -8.54
CA ASP A 388 22.80 3.18 -7.17
C ASP A 388 24.25 3.68 -7.05
N SER A 389 24.97 3.69 -8.17
CA SER A 389 26.42 3.75 -8.21
C SER A 389 26.94 4.27 -9.55
N LYS A 390 28.15 4.81 -9.57
CA LYS A 390 28.80 5.24 -10.83
C LYS A 390 29.04 4.07 -11.79
N PHE A 391 29.12 2.84 -11.28
CA PHE A 391 29.25 1.62 -12.09
C PHE A 391 27.92 1.25 -12.76
N ARG A 392 26.80 1.29 -12.03
CA ARG A 392 25.47 1.07 -12.61
C ARG A 392 25.10 2.18 -13.58
N ALA A 393 25.35 3.44 -13.23
CA ALA A 393 25.15 4.58 -14.12
C ALA A 393 25.92 4.43 -15.44
N ALA A 394 27.20 4.05 -15.38
CA ALA A 394 27.99 3.78 -16.59
C ALA A 394 27.44 2.59 -17.39
N LYS A 395 26.98 1.52 -16.72
CA LYS A 395 26.34 0.35 -17.36
C LYS A 395 25.06 0.75 -18.10
N GLU A 396 24.14 1.50 -17.47
CA GLU A 396 22.90 1.92 -18.13
C GLU A 396 23.19 2.84 -19.33
N MET A 397 24.15 3.77 -19.20
CA MET A 397 24.57 4.62 -20.31
C MET A 397 25.17 3.83 -21.48
N LEU A 398 25.85 2.70 -21.21
CA LEU A 398 26.33 1.76 -22.22
C LEU A 398 25.21 0.91 -22.84
N ILE A 399 24.15 0.59 -22.09
CA ILE A 399 22.96 -0.10 -22.60
C ILE A 399 22.18 0.82 -23.54
N LEU A 400 21.96 2.08 -23.14
CA LEU A 400 21.33 3.11 -23.97
C LEU A 400 22.16 3.42 -25.22
N GLU A 401 23.50 3.52 -25.11
CA GLU A 401 24.39 3.58 -26.28
C GLU A 401 24.13 2.41 -27.22
N LYS A 402 24.26 1.17 -26.74
CA LYS A 402 24.12 -0.02 -27.58
C LYS A 402 22.76 -0.09 -28.27
N ARG A 403 21.68 0.37 -27.61
CA ARG A 403 20.33 0.43 -28.17
C ARG A 403 20.24 1.47 -29.30
N TYR A 404 20.55 2.74 -29.04
CA TYR A 404 20.26 3.84 -29.98
C TYR A 404 21.40 4.18 -30.95
N ALA A 405 22.64 3.77 -30.68
CA ALA A 405 23.77 3.94 -31.61
C ALA A 405 23.62 3.08 -32.88
N SER A 406 22.76 2.06 -32.86
CA SER A 406 22.31 1.34 -34.06
C SER A 406 21.70 2.27 -35.12
N ALA A 407 21.02 3.34 -34.68
CA ALA A 407 20.46 4.41 -35.50
C ALA A 407 21.39 5.65 -35.57
N GLY A 408 22.67 5.51 -35.20
CA GLY A 408 23.65 6.59 -35.18
C GLY A 408 23.37 7.71 -34.17
N ARG A 409 22.46 7.50 -33.20
CA ARG A 409 22.03 8.54 -32.26
C ARG A 409 22.98 8.66 -31.07
N LYS A 410 23.18 9.91 -30.64
CA LYS A 410 23.78 10.30 -29.36
C LYS A 410 22.74 11.06 -28.53
N MET A 411 23.02 11.25 -27.24
CA MET A 411 22.17 12.04 -26.35
C MET A 411 22.29 13.53 -26.67
N GLY A 412 21.19 14.19 -27.01
CA GLY A 412 21.14 15.64 -27.24
C GLY A 412 21.04 16.47 -25.95
N PHE A 413 20.72 15.85 -24.82
CA PHE A 413 20.78 16.44 -23.49
C PHE A 413 21.02 15.38 -22.41
N PHE A 414 21.48 15.81 -21.24
CA PHE A 414 21.57 14.99 -20.03
C PHE A 414 21.05 15.74 -18.81
N ILE A 415 20.34 15.06 -17.93
CA ILE A 415 20.04 15.56 -16.58
C ILE A 415 20.56 14.53 -15.58
N LEU A 416 21.38 14.98 -14.64
CA LEU A 416 21.90 14.18 -13.54
C LEU A 416 21.28 14.67 -12.23
N CYS A 417 20.33 13.90 -11.71
CA CYS A 417 19.80 14.06 -10.36
C CYS A 417 20.69 13.29 -9.38
N GLY A 418 20.81 13.79 -8.15
CA GLY A 418 21.54 13.10 -7.08
C GLY A 418 21.95 14.05 -5.97
N HIS A 419 22.16 13.53 -4.75
CA HIS A 419 22.45 14.37 -3.60
C HIS A 419 23.86 14.99 -3.70
N GLY A 420 23.96 16.32 -3.53
CA GLY A 420 25.11 17.08 -4.05
C GLY A 420 26.01 17.72 -2.99
N LYS A 421 27.31 17.77 -3.31
CA LYS A 421 28.29 18.69 -2.72
C LYS A 421 29.17 19.25 -3.84
N SER A 422 29.90 20.34 -3.59
CA SER A 422 30.74 21.02 -4.62
C SER A 422 31.65 20.09 -5.42
N HIS A 423 32.18 19.04 -4.80
CA HIS A 423 33.13 18.10 -5.41
C HIS A 423 32.53 16.73 -5.82
N LYS A 424 31.23 16.48 -5.56
CA LYS A 424 30.62 15.16 -5.84
C LYS A 424 29.09 15.15 -5.96
N ILE A 425 28.58 14.13 -6.65
CA ILE A 425 27.17 13.76 -6.73
C ILE A 425 27.01 12.33 -6.19
N MET A 426 26.01 12.12 -5.34
CA MET A 426 25.74 10.85 -4.66
C MET A 426 24.51 10.19 -5.32
N MET A 427 24.67 8.94 -5.78
CA MET A 427 23.70 8.20 -6.59
C MET A 427 22.95 7.10 -5.80
N GLY A 428 23.59 6.55 -4.77
CA GLY A 428 22.95 5.68 -3.78
C GLY A 428 23.02 6.31 -2.40
N GLU A 429 22.87 5.49 -1.36
CA GLU A 429 23.11 5.90 0.02
C GLU A 429 24.60 5.68 0.40
N PRO A 430 25.46 6.72 0.45
CA PRO A 430 26.63 6.69 1.32
C PRO A 430 26.11 6.94 2.74
N GLY A 431 25.89 5.84 3.47
CA GLY A 431 25.05 5.75 4.68
C GLY A 431 25.01 6.94 5.61
N ARG A 432 23.81 7.22 6.16
CA ARG A 432 23.64 8.16 7.29
C ARG A 432 24.70 7.90 8.36
N THR A 433 25.46 8.92 8.71
CA THR A 433 26.68 8.86 9.53
C THR A 433 26.43 8.61 11.02
N ASP A 434 25.18 8.32 11.38
CA ASP A 434 24.61 8.58 12.69
C ASP A 434 23.85 7.35 13.25
N ILE A 435 23.35 6.45 12.38
CA ILE A 435 22.52 5.29 12.76
C ILE A 435 23.05 3.98 12.14
N ASP A 436 24.11 3.46 12.74
CA ASP A 436 24.56 2.06 12.80
C ASP A 436 24.59 1.18 11.52
N ARG A 437 24.64 1.77 10.32
CA ARG A 437 24.99 1.06 9.08
C ARG A 437 26.45 1.31 8.69
N SER A 438 27.31 0.35 8.98
CA SER A 438 28.76 0.40 8.75
C SER A 438 29.17 0.22 7.27
N TYR A 439 28.66 1.07 6.38
CA TYR A 439 29.05 1.10 4.97
C TYR A 439 30.57 1.25 4.82
N SER A 440 31.17 0.34 4.05
CA SER A 440 32.59 0.41 3.75
C SER A 440 32.93 1.67 2.94
N LYS A 441 34.16 2.17 3.11
CA LYS A 441 34.71 3.24 2.26
C LYS A 441 34.66 2.90 0.76
N GLU A 442 34.64 1.62 0.42
CA GLU A 442 34.46 1.16 -0.95
C GLU A 442 33.02 1.32 -1.44
N GLN A 443 32.00 0.95 -0.66
CA GLN A 443 30.59 1.21 -1.01
C GLN A 443 30.35 2.70 -1.23
N ILE A 444 30.77 3.55 -0.29
CA ILE A 444 30.70 5.02 -0.41
C ILE A 444 31.39 5.49 -1.70
N SER A 445 32.60 4.99 -1.98
CA SER A 445 33.33 5.31 -3.22
C SER A 445 32.65 4.79 -4.49
N ARG A 446 31.83 3.73 -4.43
CA ARG A 446 31.04 3.22 -5.57
C ARG A 446 29.76 4.05 -5.79
N SER A 447 29.12 4.52 -4.72
CA SER A 447 27.88 5.33 -4.76
C SER A 447 28.09 6.79 -5.18
N GLU A 448 29.34 7.24 -5.32
CA GLU A 448 29.67 8.66 -5.55
C GLU A 448 30.39 8.93 -6.89
N PHE A 449 29.87 9.89 -7.65
CA PHE A 449 30.60 10.56 -8.73
C PHE A 449 31.47 11.68 -8.16
N THR A 450 32.80 11.57 -8.24
CA THR A 450 33.71 12.62 -7.75
C THR A 450 34.38 13.39 -8.89
N ILE A 451 34.90 14.59 -8.61
CA ILE A 451 35.79 15.34 -9.52
C ILE A 451 36.95 14.47 -10.03
N GLU A 452 37.51 13.57 -9.21
CA GLU A 452 38.60 12.70 -9.65
C GLU A 452 38.13 11.62 -10.64
N ASP A 453 36.86 11.20 -10.58
CA ASP A 453 36.27 10.30 -11.59
C ASP A 453 35.94 11.02 -12.90
N VAL A 454 35.81 12.35 -12.87
CA VAL A 454 35.75 13.19 -14.07
C VAL A 454 37.13 13.35 -14.70
N LYS A 455 38.17 13.67 -13.91
CA LYS A 455 39.54 13.90 -14.40
C LYS A 455 40.17 12.66 -15.05
N LYS A 456 39.99 11.47 -14.47
CA LYS A 456 40.57 10.20 -14.96
C LYS A 456 40.25 9.94 -16.44
N SER A 457 41.22 9.47 -17.22
CA SER A 457 41.09 9.19 -18.66
C SER A 457 40.16 8.02 -19.01
N LEU A 458 40.02 7.06 -18.10
CA LEU A 458 39.04 5.95 -18.19
C LEU A 458 37.79 6.21 -17.33
N GLY A 459 37.66 7.44 -16.78
CA GLY A 459 36.59 7.82 -15.89
C GLY A 459 35.31 8.26 -16.60
N VAL A 460 34.38 8.76 -15.78
CA VAL A 460 33.00 9.10 -16.17
C VAL A 460 32.97 10.21 -17.22
N GLY A 461 33.92 11.16 -17.17
CA GLY A 461 34.07 12.19 -18.19
C GLY A 461 34.23 11.65 -19.61
N ARG A 462 34.84 10.46 -19.81
CA ARG A 462 34.95 9.81 -21.12
C ARG A 462 33.63 9.19 -21.59
N VAL A 463 32.79 8.73 -20.67
CA VAL A 463 31.44 8.24 -20.99
C VAL A 463 30.57 9.41 -21.48
N PHE A 464 30.60 10.53 -20.77
CA PHE A 464 29.85 11.74 -21.13
C PHE A 464 30.32 12.33 -22.47
N ASP A 465 31.63 12.52 -22.66
CA ASP A 465 32.23 13.01 -23.90
C ASP A 465 31.78 12.17 -25.13
N ARG A 466 31.95 10.85 -25.02
CA ARG A 466 31.64 9.92 -26.12
C ARG A 466 30.15 9.87 -26.46
N LEU A 467 29.26 9.86 -25.47
CA LEU A 467 27.84 9.56 -25.66
C LEU A 467 26.95 10.78 -25.92
N LEU A 468 27.38 11.98 -25.52
CA LEU A 468 26.63 13.22 -25.76
C LEU A 468 26.95 13.81 -27.14
N GLU A 469 25.95 14.44 -27.77
CA GLU A 469 26.16 15.32 -28.92
C GLU A 469 27.11 16.48 -28.55
N PRO A 470 27.82 17.11 -29.51
CA PRO A 470 28.80 18.17 -29.20
C PRO A 470 28.21 19.34 -28.40
N GLU A 471 26.99 19.74 -28.75
CA GLU A 471 26.26 20.90 -28.20
C GLU A 471 25.33 20.53 -27.04
N ALA A 472 25.30 19.26 -26.61
CA ALA A 472 24.34 18.78 -25.62
C ALA A 472 24.52 19.42 -24.25
N SER A 473 23.46 20.07 -23.75
CA SER A 473 23.42 20.58 -22.38
C SER A 473 23.34 19.45 -21.35
N THR A 474 24.18 19.54 -20.32
CA THR A 474 24.10 18.72 -19.10
C THR A 474 23.57 19.57 -17.94
N VAL A 475 22.43 19.20 -17.36
CA VAL A 475 21.89 19.82 -16.14
C VAL A 475 22.20 18.94 -14.93
N LEU A 476 22.67 19.55 -13.84
CA LEU A 476 22.93 18.88 -12.56
C LEU A 476 21.86 19.30 -11.55
N PHE A 477 20.84 18.46 -11.37
CA PHE A 477 19.86 18.64 -10.28
C PHE A 477 20.49 18.11 -8.98
N SER A 478 21.47 18.86 -8.47
CA SER A 478 22.35 18.43 -7.38
C SER A 478 23.03 19.61 -6.68
N CYS A 479 22.80 19.75 -5.37
CA CYS A 479 23.22 20.88 -4.53
C CYS A 479 24.70 21.28 -4.66
N SER A 480 24.96 22.58 -4.81
CA SER A 480 26.30 23.21 -4.85
C SER A 480 27.29 22.68 -5.91
N THR A 481 26.88 21.80 -6.84
CA THR A 481 27.79 21.19 -7.83
C THR A 481 28.38 22.18 -8.84
N GLY A 482 27.75 23.34 -9.00
CA GLY A 482 28.23 24.50 -9.74
C GLY A 482 29.04 25.52 -8.93
N ALA A 483 29.50 25.17 -7.73
CA ALA A 483 30.44 26.04 -7.00
C ALA A 483 31.76 26.22 -7.78
N GLU A 484 32.51 27.28 -7.48
CA GLU A 484 33.83 27.49 -8.10
C GLU A 484 34.79 26.33 -7.80
N GLY A 485 35.51 25.86 -8.82
CA GLY A 485 36.30 24.62 -8.77
C GLY A 485 35.48 23.33 -8.68
N GLY A 486 34.15 23.42 -8.77
CA GLY A 486 33.21 22.34 -8.53
C GLY A 486 33.00 21.37 -9.69
N PHE A 487 32.19 20.34 -9.42
CA PHE A 487 31.92 19.22 -10.32
C PHE A 487 31.44 19.65 -11.71
N ALA A 488 30.56 20.67 -11.80
CA ALA A 488 30.07 21.19 -13.08
C ALA A 488 31.21 21.78 -13.93
N GLN A 489 32.07 22.59 -13.31
CA GLN A 489 33.19 23.25 -13.96
C GLN A 489 34.25 22.25 -14.43
N GLU A 490 34.59 21.27 -13.59
CA GLU A 490 35.55 20.22 -13.94
C GLU A 490 35.00 19.28 -15.04
N LEU A 491 33.69 18.95 -15.02
CA LEU A 491 33.04 18.16 -16.07
C LEU A 491 33.02 18.90 -17.41
N SER A 492 32.74 20.21 -17.40
CA SER A 492 32.80 21.02 -18.63
C SER A 492 34.23 21.15 -19.16
N LYS A 493 35.22 21.51 -18.32
CA LYS A 493 36.65 21.53 -18.70
C LYS A 493 37.10 20.20 -19.32
N LYS A 494 36.58 19.08 -18.81
CA LYS A 494 36.92 17.73 -19.27
C LYS A 494 36.30 17.34 -20.61
N THR A 495 35.10 17.83 -20.91
CA THR A 495 34.27 17.38 -22.05
C THR A 495 34.08 18.42 -23.16
N GLY A 496 34.39 19.70 -22.88
CA GLY A 496 34.08 20.83 -23.76
C GLY A 496 32.60 21.20 -23.85
N LYS A 497 31.71 20.52 -23.10
CA LYS A 497 30.26 20.64 -23.20
C LYS A 497 29.68 21.67 -22.22
N ILE A 498 28.45 22.12 -22.51
CA ILE A 498 27.66 22.95 -21.61
C ILE A 498 27.24 22.11 -20.40
N VAL A 499 27.69 22.50 -19.21
CA VAL A 499 27.27 21.92 -17.93
C VAL A 499 26.72 23.04 -17.04
N ILE A 500 25.50 22.82 -16.54
CA ILE A 500 24.73 23.76 -15.74
C ILE A 500 24.46 23.13 -14.38
N GLY A 501 24.91 23.77 -13.31
CA GLY A 501 24.72 23.29 -11.94
C GLY A 501 24.62 24.45 -10.95
N PRO A 502 24.00 24.25 -9.78
CA PRO A 502 23.83 25.33 -8.81
C PRO A 502 25.09 25.57 -7.98
N SER A 503 25.43 26.84 -7.70
CA SER A 503 26.61 27.22 -6.91
C SER A 503 26.41 27.13 -5.38
N ILE A 504 25.16 27.04 -4.92
CA ILE A 504 24.75 26.90 -3.52
C ILE A 504 23.71 25.78 -3.34
N PRO A 505 23.32 25.38 -2.10
CA PRO A 505 22.29 24.38 -1.87
C PRO A 505 20.89 24.90 -2.26
N VAL A 506 20.24 24.23 -3.19
CA VAL A 506 18.96 24.63 -3.83
C VAL A 506 18.22 23.40 -4.36
N ILE A 507 16.93 23.55 -4.58
CA ILE A 507 16.08 22.63 -5.36
C ILE A 507 15.84 23.19 -6.77
N ILE A 508 15.39 22.34 -7.70
CA ILE A 508 14.89 22.83 -9.00
C ILE A 508 13.48 23.39 -8.81
N GLY A 509 13.28 24.64 -9.24
CA GLY A 509 12.00 25.36 -9.18
C GLY A 509 11.31 25.52 -10.53
N SER A 510 12.05 25.39 -11.63
CA SER A 510 11.54 25.29 -13.00
C SER A 510 12.59 24.65 -13.92
N LEU A 511 12.17 24.14 -15.08
CA LEU A 511 13.08 23.69 -16.13
C LEU A 511 12.54 24.16 -17.48
N GLU A 512 13.07 25.29 -17.95
CA GLU A 512 12.70 25.82 -19.26
C GLU A 512 13.43 25.05 -20.37
N VAL A 513 12.68 24.73 -21.42
CA VAL A 513 13.15 23.98 -22.59
C VAL A 513 12.95 24.86 -23.82
N GLY A 514 14.05 25.28 -24.43
CA GLY A 514 14.08 25.97 -25.72
C GLY A 514 14.80 25.13 -26.77
N PHE A 515 14.76 25.54 -28.04
CA PHE A 515 15.45 24.83 -29.12
C PHE A 515 16.31 25.79 -29.96
N THR A 516 17.45 25.32 -30.45
CA THR A 516 18.27 26.05 -31.44
C THR A 516 17.58 26.05 -32.82
N PRO A 517 18.02 26.88 -33.79
CA PRO A 517 17.49 26.85 -35.16
C PRO A 517 17.61 25.46 -35.85
N GLU A 518 18.58 24.65 -35.42
CA GLU A 518 18.83 23.28 -35.87
C GLU A 518 17.98 22.24 -35.13
N GLY A 519 17.09 22.69 -34.23
CA GLY A 519 16.21 21.84 -33.43
C GLY A 519 16.88 21.18 -32.22
N LYS A 520 18.06 21.65 -31.78
CA LYS A 520 18.75 21.06 -30.61
C LYS A 520 18.17 21.58 -29.30
N PRO A 521 17.88 20.72 -28.31
CA PRO A 521 17.28 21.14 -27.05
C PRO A 521 18.28 21.90 -26.19
N THR A 522 17.85 23.04 -25.66
CA THR A 522 18.56 23.85 -24.68
C THR A 522 17.76 23.84 -23.38
N LEU A 523 18.46 23.57 -22.27
CA LEU A 523 17.85 23.41 -20.95
C LEU A 523 18.29 24.56 -20.04
N HIS A 524 17.33 25.26 -19.45
CA HIS A 524 17.55 26.41 -18.58
C HIS A 524 16.90 26.15 -17.20
N PRO A 525 17.59 25.44 -16.29
CA PRO A 525 17.04 25.15 -14.96
C PRO A 525 16.95 26.42 -14.11
N GLY A 526 15.76 26.71 -13.59
CA GLY A 526 15.54 27.67 -12.51
C GLY A 526 15.70 26.97 -11.17
N TYR A 527 16.55 27.52 -10.29
CA TYR A 527 16.76 26.99 -8.95
C TYR A 527 16.09 27.88 -7.88
N LYS A 528 15.66 27.26 -6.78
CA LYS A 528 15.09 27.94 -5.61
C LYS A 528 15.81 27.49 -4.35
N THR A 529 15.95 28.38 -3.36
CA THR A 529 16.44 28.01 -2.04
C THR A 529 15.50 26.98 -1.40
N VAL A 530 15.99 26.25 -0.39
CA VAL A 530 15.13 25.34 0.41
C VAL A 530 13.97 26.09 1.10
N THR A 531 14.12 27.40 1.31
CA THR A 531 13.07 28.32 1.80
C THR A 531 12.13 28.86 0.71
N GLY A 532 12.23 28.38 -0.53
CA GLY A 532 11.33 28.71 -1.64
C GLY A 532 11.62 30.02 -2.38
N GLY A 533 12.66 30.77 -2.00
CA GLY A 533 13.06 32.01 -2.68
C GLY A 533 13.85 31.73 -3.97
N ASP A 534 13.68 32.56 -4.99
CA ASP A 534 14.36 32.38 -6.27
C ASP A 534 15.88 32.59 -6.15
N ALA A 535 16.64 31.67 -6.76
CA ALA A 535 18.09 31.62 -6.67
C ALA A 535 18.73 31.93 -8.05
N GLU A 536 18.33 33.04 -8.67
CA GLU A 536 18.76 33.36 -10.05
C GLU A 536 20.28 33.49 -10.20
N GLY A 537 20.94 34.15 -9.24
CA GLY A 537 22.41 34.26 -9.17
C GLY A 537 23.13 32.97 -8.74
N ALA A 538 22.40 31.90 -8.41
CA ALA A 538 22.98 30.62 -7.97
C ALA A 538 23.34 29.67 -9.13
N ARG A 539 23.40 30.15 -10.38
CA ARG A 539 23.64 29.30 -11.57
C ARG A 539 25.09 29.41 -12.02
N TYR A 540 25.79 28.27 -12.08
CA TYR A 540 26.98 28.14 -12.92
C TYR A 540 26.56 27.58 -14.28
N ILE A 541 26.91 28.29 -15.34
CA ILE A 541 26.73 27.88 -16.74
C ILE A 541 28.11 27.92 -17.39
N SER A 542 28.57 26.77 -17.84
CA SER A 542 29.79 26.65 -18.66
C SER A 542 29.48 26.61 -20.15
N GLY A 543 30.49 26.82 -20.99
CA GLY A 543 30.37 26.77 -22.46
C GLY A 543 30.24 28.14 -23.12
N GLN A 544 29.81 29.18 -22.41
CA GLN A 544 30.18 30.54 -22.81
C GLN A 544 31.69 30.71 -22.65
N LYS A 545 32.38 31.01 -23.75
CA LYS A 545 33.66 31.70 -23.66
C LYS A 545 33.39 33.04 -22.98
N GLN A 546 34.06 33.32 -21.86
CA GLN A 546 34.39 34.71 -21.56
C GLN A 546 35.31 35.19 -22.69
N GLY A 547 34.87 36.22 -23.40
CA GLY A 547 35.53 36.78 -24.59
C GLY A 547 36.66 37.72 -24.25
#